data_AF-A0A818XAM5-F1
#
_entry.id   AF-A0A818XAM5-F1
#
_cell.length_a   1.000
_cell.length_b   1.000
_cell.length_c   1.000
_cell.angle_alpha   90.00
_cell.angle_beta   90.00
_cell.angle_gamma   90.00
#
_symmetry.space_group_name_H-M   'P 1'
#
loop_
_entity.id
_entity.type
_entity.pdbx_description
1 polymer ?
#
loop_
_entity_poly.entity_id
_entity_poly.type
_entity_poly.pdbx_seq_one_letter_code
_entity_poly.pdbx_strand_id
1 'polypeptide(L)'
;MYEEVRLWKNSRVRERYDNMADVFSIITTLQALEKAYIKDLVEPVEYTKNCENLLAKFVAAFRAIESEFPRIEDFVRQYKLDCPAALLRIREGRPITVRDDRGNMGKAIAETVSLQTDVRDLLDVINRMNLIPSNYIGREKIPKWLNILEKMNAAEEITDDQARQFQMDLEICFSEFNRLLSSNG
;
A
#
# COMPACT_ATOMS: atom_id res chain seq x y z
N MET A 1 -2.95 -57.65 -18.43
CA MET A 1 -2.32 -56.71 -19.37
C MET A 1 -2.53 -55.33 -18.78
N TYR A 2 -1.47 -54.70 -18.27
CA TYR A 2 -1.55 -53.32 -17.77
C TYR A 2 -1.09 -52.42 -18.91
N GLU A 3 -2.01 -51.67 -19.51
CA GLU A 3 -1.64 -50.55 -20.37
C GLU A 3 -1.24 -49.36 -19.48
N GLU A 4 -0.08 -48.76 -19.77
CA GLU A 4 0.31 -47.50 -19.14
C GLU A 4 -0.68 -46.40 -19.48
N VAL A 5 -1.31 -45.83 -18.46
CA VAL A 5 -2.19 -44.69 -18.61
C VAL A 5 -1.35 -43.44 -18.81
N ARG A 6 -1.43 -42.83 -20.00
CA ARG A 6 -0.78 -41.55 -20.30
C ARG A 6 -1.62 -40.37 -19.83
N LEU A 7 -0.96 -39.39 -19.20
CA LEU A 7 -1.58 -38.14 -18.75
C LEU A 7 -2.17 -37.33 -19.91
N TRP A 8 -1.51 -37.31 -21.08
CA TRP A 8 -1.97 -36.56 -22.25
C TRP A 8 -2.10 -37.45 -23.49
N LYS A 9 -3.04 -37.06 -24.36
CA LYS A 9 -3.30 -37.71 -25.66
C LYS A 9 -2.97 -36.80 -26.85
N ASN A 10 -2.73 -35.50 -26.61
CA ASN A 10 -2.36 -34.51 -27.63
C ASN A 10 -1.60 -33.32 -27.00
N SER A 11 -1.04 -32.45 -27.85
CA SER A 11 -0.23 -31.28 -27.43
C SER A 11 -1.01 -30.30 -26.56
N ARG A 12 -2.28 -30.03 -26.88
CA ARG A 12 -3.14 -29.12 -26.12
C ARG A 12 -3.41 -29.62 -24.69
N VAL A 13 -3.63 -30.92 -24.52
CA VAL A 13 -3.81 -31.53 -23.20
C VAL A 13 -2.51 -31.50 -22.41
N ARG A 14 -1.36 -31.70 -23.08
CA ARG A 14 -0.05 -31.59 -22.45
C ARG A 14 0.20 -30.18 -21.91
N GLU A 15 0.01 -29.15 -22.75
CA GLU A 15 0.17 -27.74 -22.34
C GLU A 15 -0.72 -27.38 -21.14
N ARG A 16 -1.97 -27.88 -21.13
CA ARG A 16 -2.87 -27.72 -19.98
C ARG A 16 -2.28 -28.32 -18.70
N TYR A 17 -1.74 -29.54 -18.76
CA TYR A 17 -1.09 -30.17 -17.59
C TYR A 17 0.20 -29.45 -17.19
N ASP A 18 0.98 -28.96 -18.16
CA ASP A 18 2.19 -28.18 -17.89
C ASP A 18 1.82 -26.88 -17.13
N ASN A 19 0.79 -26.16 -17.56
CA ASN A 19 0.29 -24.96 -16.87
C ASN A 19 -0.19 -25.26 -15.43
N MET A 20 -0.91 -26.37 -15.23
CA MET A 20 -1.33 -26.79 -13.89
C MET A 20 -0.14 -27.21 -13.02
N ALA A 21 0.87 -27.86 -13.62
CA ALA A 21 2.10 -28.24 -12.92
C ALA A 21 2.89 -27.00 -12.47
N ASP A 22 2.94 -25.95 -13.30
CA ASP A 22 3.57 -24.68 -12.93
C ASP A 22 2.90 -24.07 -11.70
N VAL A 23 1.56 -23.96 -11.70
CA VAL A 23 0.81 -23.46 -10.54
C VAL A 23 1.06 -24.32 -9.30
N PHE A 24 1.01 -25.64 -9.43
CA PHE A 24 1.30 -26.57 -8.33
C PHE A 24 2.71 -26.34 -7.75
N SER A 25 3.71 -26.23 -8.62
CA SER A 25 5.11 -26.03 -8.22
C SER A 25 5.31 -24.71 -7.48
N ILE A 26 4.64 -23.63 -7.93
CA ILE A 26 4.74 -22.31 -7.30
C ILE A 26 4.10 -22.32 -5.91
N ILE A 27 2.88 -22.89 -5.78
CA ILE A 27 2.18 -22.95 -4.48
C ILE A 27 2.98 -23.76 -3.46
N THR A 28 3.51 -24.91 -3.87
CA THR A 28 4.30 -25.77 -2.99
C THR A 28 5.64 -25.14 -2.61
N THR A 29 6.29 -24.44 -3.54
CA THR A 29 7.52 -23.67 -3.26
C THR A 29 7.25 -22.51 -2.31
N LEU A 30 6.16 -21.75 -2.52
CA LEU A 30 5.77 -20.66 -1.61
C LEU A 30 5.47 -21.19 -0.20
N GLN A 31 4.79 -22.33 -0.09
CA GLN A 31 4.51 -22.97 1.20
C GLN A 31 5.81 -23.38 1.92
N ALA A 32 6.80 -23.88 1.18
CA ALA A 32 8.11 -24.21 1.73
C ALA A 32 8.88 -22.95 2.17
N LEU A 33 8.85 -21.87 1.37
CA LEU A 33 9.47 -20.59 1.69
C LEU A 33 8.89 -19.99 2.98
N GLU A 34 7.56 -19.97 3.12
CA GLU A 34 6.88 -19.51 4.33
C GLU A 34 7.33 -20.29 5.56
N LYS A 35 7.37 -21.63 5.46
CA LYS A 35 7.82 -22.49 6.56
C LYS A 35 9.30 -22.28 6.90
N ALA A 36 10.15 -22.02 5.90
CA ALA A 36 11.57 -21.76 6.12
C ALA A 36 11.77 -20.42 6.84
N TYR A 37 11.03 -19.39 6.45
CA TYR A 37 11.07 -18.08 7.10
C TYR A 37 10.60 -18.13 8.55
N ILE A 38 9.48 -18.82 8.85
CA ILE A 38 8.98 -19.01 10.23
C ILE A 38 9.99 -19.75 11.12
N LYS A 39 10.88 -20.55 10.52
CA LYS A 39 11.93 -21.29 11.22
C LYS A 39 13.27 -20.55 11.27
N ASP A 40 13.28 -19.26 10.91
CA ASP A 40 14.47 -18.42 10.84
C ASP A 40 15.60 -19.00 9.95
N LEU A 41 15.23 -19.76 8.91
CA LEU A 41 16.18 -20.37 7.98
C LEU A 41 16.50 -19.47 6.77
N VAL A 42 15.79 -18.35 6.61
CA VAL A 42 15.93 -17.42 5.49
C VAL A 42 15.89 -16.01 6.05
N GLU A 43 16.83 -15.16 5.66
CA GLU A 43 16.87 -13.78 6.13
C GLU A 43 15.70 -12.95 5.56
N PRO A 44 15.23 -11.91 6.28
CA PRO A 44 14.06 -11.12 5.87
C PRO A 44 14.14 -10.52 4.46
N VAL A 45 15.32 -10.02 4.07
CA VAL A 45 15.53 -9.40 2.75
C VAL A 45 15.40 -10.43 1.63
N GLU A 46 16.02 -11.60 1.82
CA GLU A 46 15.96 -12.70 0.85
C GLU A 46 14.55 -13.30 0.77
N TYR A 47 13.90 -13.50 1.93
CA TYR A 47 12.51 -13.94 2.00
C TYR A 47 11.60 -13.01 1.22
N THR A 48 11.67 -11.70 1.47
CA THR A 48 10.78 -10.70 0.84
C THR A 48 10.89 -10.76 -0.68
N LYS A 49 12.12 -10.69 -1.19
CA LYS A 49 12.41 -10.79 -2.63
C LYS A 49 11.90 -12.09 -3.25
N ASN A 50 12.13 -13.22 -2.59
CA ASN A 50 11.70 -14.53 -3.11
C ASN A 50 10.17 -14.68 -3.08
N CYS A 51 9.52 -14.19 -2.02
CA CYS A 51 8.07 -14.21 -1.87
C CYS A 51 7.38 -13.36 -2.95
N GLU A 52 7.85 -12.12 -3.18
CA GLU A 52 7.33 -11.24 -4.24
C GLU A 52 7.45 -11.89 -5.63
N ASN A 53 8.61 -12.49 -5.93
CA ASN A 53 8.83 -13.19 -7.19
C ASN A 53 7.88 -14.38 -7.37
N LEU A 54 7.66 -15.17 -6.32
CA LEU A 54 6.73 -16.30 -6.37
C LEU A 54 5.28 -15.84 -6.52
N LEU A 55 4.86 -14.78 -5.83
CA LEU A 55 3.51 -14.21 -5.95
C LEU A 55 3.26 -13.66 -7.37
N ALA A 56 4.23 -12.94 -7.95
CA ALA A 56 4.12 -12.46 -9.33
C ALA A 56 4.00 -13.62 -10.34
N LYS A 57 4.83 -14.67 -10.19
CA LYS A 57 4.75 -15.89 -11.00
C LYS A 57 3.42 -16.60 -10.82
N PHE A 58 2.91 -16.69 -9.59
CA PHE A 58 1.60 -17.29 -9.30
C PHE A 58 0.49 -16.57 -10.07
N VAL A 59 0.43 -15.24 -10.02
CA VAL A 59 -0.59 -14.47 -10.76
C VAL A 59 -0.53 -14.75 -12.26
N ALA A 60 0.67 -14.79 -12.85
CA ALA A 60 0.84 -15.09 -14.26
C ALA A 60 0.41 -16.53 -14.61
N ALA A 61 0.86 -17.52 -13.83
CA ALA A 61 0.54 -18.93 -14.06
C ALA A 61 -0.95 -19.24 -13.83
N PHE A 62 -1.56 -18.66 -12.80
CA PHE A 62 -2.96 -18.92 -12.45
C PHE A 62 -3.93 -18.41 -13.53
N ARG A 63 -3.63 -17.28 -14.18
CA ARG A 63 -4.39 -16.78 -15.34
C ARG A 63 -4.50 -17.80 -16.47
N ALA A 64 -3.47 -18.63 -16.68
CA ALA A 64 -3.47 -19.65 -17.72
C ALA A 64 -4.47 -20.80 -17.45
N ILE A 65 -4.90 -20.96 -16.20
CA ILE A 65 -5.82 -22.03 -15.77
C ILE A 65 -7.13 -21.51 -15.16
N GLU A 66 -7.31 -20.18 -15.09
CA GLU A 66 -8.45 -19.54 -14.43
C GLU A 66 -9.81 -19.96 -15.00
N SER A 67 -9.86 -20.24 -16.31
CA SER A 67 -11.08 -20.75 -16.97
C SER A 67 -11.53 -22.13 -16.46
N GLU A 68 -10.61 -22.94 -15.96
CA GLU A 68 -10.88 -24.24 -15.35
C GLU A 68 -10.99 -24.16 -13.82
N PHE A 69 -10.22 -23.24 -13.21
CA PHE A 69 -10.17 -23.01 -11.77
C PHE A 69 -10.43 -21.53 -11.47
N PRO A 70 -11.71 -21.12 -11.32
CA PRO A 70 -12.05 -19.72 -11.07
C PRO A 70 -11.52 -19.19 -9.73
N ARG A 71 -11.26 -20.09 -8.77
CA ARG A 71 -10.71 -19.77 -7.46
C ARG A 71 -9.56 -20.70 -7.12
N ILE A 72 -8.54 -20.17 -6.43
CA ILE A 72 -7.40 -20.97 -5.98
C ILE A 72 -7.84 -22.14 -5.08
N GLU A 73 -8.89 -21.95 -4.29
CA GLU A 73 -9.46 -22.99 -3.43
C GLU A 73 -9.94 -24.21 -4.23
N ASP A 74 -10.42 -24.02 -5.45
CA ASP A 74 -10.85 -25.12 -6.32
C ASP A 74 -9.65 -25.98 -6.74
N PHE A 75 -8.56 -25.33 -7.12
CA PHE A 75 -7.31 -25.99 -7.50
C PHE A 75 -6.70 -26.77 -6.31
N VAL A 76 -6.59 -26.11 -5.15
CA VAL A 76 -6.04 -26.72 -3.94
C VAL A 76 -6.86 -27.92 -3.48
N ARG A 77 -8.19 -27.84 -3.56
CA ARG A 77 -9.09 -28.95 -3.23
C ARG A 77 -8.93 -30.11 -4.21
N GLN A 78 -8.90 -29.84 -5.52
CA GLN A 78 -8.76 -30.87 -6.56
C GLN A 78 -7.45 -31.65 -6.43
N TYR A 79 -6.35 -30.94 -6.17
CA TYR A 79 -5.01 -31.54 -6.03
C TYR A 79 -4.63 -31.89 -4.58
N LYS A 80 -5.56 -31.72 -3.62
CA LYS A 80 -5.38 -32.06 -2.20
C LYS A 80 -4.12 -31.44 -1.58
N LEU A 81 -3.87 -30.17 -1.90
CA LEU A 81 -2.70 -29.43 -1.39
C LEU A 81 -2.92 -28.98 0.07
N ASP A 82 -1.97 -29.29 0.95
CA ASP A 82 -1.92 -28.74 2.32
C ASP A 82 -0.95 -27.54 2.39
N CYS A 83 -1.47 -26.37 2.02
CA CYS A 83 -0.68 -25.15 1.84
C CYS A 83 -1.25 -23.91 2.54
N PRO A 84 -1.59 -23.96 3.85
CA PRO A 84 -2.27 -22.87 4.55
C PRO A 84 -1.46 -21.56 4.58
N ALA A 85 -0.12 -21.61 4.65
CA ALA A 85 0.70 -20.40 4.69
C ALA A 85 0.79 -19.75 3.29
N ALA A 86 1.01 -20.54 2.24
CA ALA A 86 0.96 -20.04 0.87
C ALA A 86 -0.40 -19.43 0.51
N LEU A 87 -1.50 -20.06 0.91
CA LEU A 87 -2.85 -19.51 0.69
C LEU A 87 -3.04 -18.14 1.34
N LEU A 88 -2.53 -17.96 2.57
CA LEU A 88 -2.59 -16.67 3.24
C LEU A 88 -1.81 -15.61 2.47
N ARG A 89 -0.57 -15.91 2.05
CA ARG A 89 0.26 -14.97 1.26
C ARG A 89 -0.37 -14.62 -0.08
N ILE A 90 -0.95 -15.61 -0.78
CA ILE A 90 -1.62 -15.40 -2.06
C ILE A 90 -2.85 -14.49 -1.89
N ARG A 91 -3.65 -14.70 -0.83
CA ARG A 91 -4.82 -13.86 -0.54
C ARG A 91 -4.43 -12.43 -0.17
N GLU A 92 -3.35 -12.25 0.60
CA GLU A 92 -2.84 -10.93 0.95
C GLU A 92 -2.13 -10.25 -0.23
N GLY A 93 -1.58 -11.03 -1.17
CA GLY A 93 -0.87 -10.53 -2.35
C GLY A 93 0.49 -9.91 -2.03
N ARG A 94 1.04 -10.14 -0.83
CA ARG A 94 2.31 -9.55 -0.38
C ARG A 94 3.04 -10.43 0.66
N PRO A 95 4.37 -10.27 0.80
CA PRO A 95 5.15 -10.93 1.86
C PRO A 95 4.71 -10.48 3.26
N ILE A 96 4.91 -11.34 4.27
CA ILE A 96 4.54 -11.01 5.67
C ILE A 96 5.34 -9.85 6.26
N THR A 97 6.51 -9.58 5.71
CA THR A 97 7.40 -8.48 6.08
C THR A 97 6.87 -7.11 5.62
N VAL A 98 5.95 -7.08 4.65
CA VAL A 98 5.36 -5.86 4.10
C VAL A 98 4.02 -5.61 4.77
N ARG A 99 3.89 -4.51 5.52
CA ARG A 99 2.63 -4.11 6.18
C ARG A 99 1.70 -3.38 5.20
N ASP A 100 0.41 -3.36 5.52
CA ASP A 100 -0.64 -2.78 4.69
C ASP A 100 -0.65 -1.25 4.74
N ASP A 101 -0.28 -0.58 3.64
CA ASP A 101 -0.47 0.86 3.50
C ASP A 101 -1.94 1.23 3.21
N ARG A 102 -2.85 0.29 3.01
CA ARG A 102 -4.29 0.61 2.81
C ARG A 102 -4.97 1.08 4.10
N GLY A 103 -4.50 0.60 5.26
CA GLY A 103 -4.85 1.18 6.56
C GLY A 103 -4.28 2.60 6.71
N ASN A 104 -3.12 2.86 6.11
CA ASN A 104 -2.52 4.20 6.04
C ASN A 104 -3.25 5.10 5.05
N MET A 105 -3.80 4.62 3.93
CA MET A 105 -4.53 5.49 2.99
C MET A 105 -5.80 6.07 3.61
N GLY A 106 -6.59 5.26 4.33
CA GLY A 106 -7.75 5.77 5.08
C GLY A 106 -7.36 6.77 6.18
N LYS A 107 -6.21 6.53 6.83
CA LYS A 107 -5.62 7.43 7.83
C LYS A 107 -5.06 8.71 7.21
N ALA A 108 -4.37 8.64 6.07
CA ALA A 108 -3.80 9.75 5.33
C ALA A 108 -4.90 10.64 4.76
N ILE A 109 -6.00 10.06 4.29
CA ILE A 109 -7.21 10.82 3.91
C ILE A 109 -7.78 11.54 5.13
N ALA A 110 -7.94 10.86 6.26
CA ALA A 110 -8.46 11.47 7.49
C ALA A 110 -7.54 12.59 8.01
N GLU A 111 -6.22 12.39 7.99
CA GLU A 111 -5.21 13.36 8.41
C GLU A 111 -5.14 14.55 7.44
N THR A 112 -5.23 14.31 6.14
CA THR A 112 -5.26 15.37 5.11
C THR A 112 -6.53 16.23 5.23
N VAL A 113 -7.69 15.60 5.42
CA VAL A 113 -8.97 16.30 5.62
C VAL A 113 -8.98 17.08 6.94
N SER A 114 -8.40 16.52 8.01
CA SER A 114 -8.24 17.22 9.29
C SER A 114 -7.34 18.45 9.11
N LEU A 115 -6.19 18.28 8.47
CA LEU A 115 -5.24 19.37 8.24
C LEU A 115 -5.84 20.49 7.37
N GLN A 116 -6.58 20.14 6.32
CA GLN A 116 -7.33 21.12 5.51
C GLN A 116 -8.34 21.91 6.33
N THR A 117 -9.04 21.24 7.25
CA THR A 117 -10.01 21.88 8.15
C THR A 117 -9.32 22.84 9.12
N ASP A 118 -8.26 22.39 9.78
CA ASP A 118 -7.51 23.20 10.76
C ASP A 118 -6.90 24.46 10.12
N VAL A 119 -6.33 24.34 8.92
CA VAL A 119 -5.74 25.47 8.18
C VAL A 119 -6.80 26.48 7.72
N ARG A 120 -7.99 25.99 7.33
CA ARG A 120 -9.12 26.85 6.97
C ARG A 120 -9.66 27.60 8.18
N ASP A 121 -9.81 26.92 9.31
CA ASP A 121 -10.24 27.53 10.57
C ASP A 121 -9.25 28.61 11.05
N LEU A 122 -7.94 28.33 10.93
CA LEU A 122 -6.90 29.32 11.22
C LEU A 122 -7.02 30.57 10.34
N LEU A 123 -7.23 30.40 9.03
CA LEU A 123 -7.41 31.50 8.09
C LEU A 123 -8.65 32.34 8.44
N ASP A 124 -9.74 31.69 8.79
CA ASP A 124 -10.98 32.33 9.22
C ASP A 124 -10.79 33.15 10.49
N VAL A 125 -10.09 32.60 11.49
CA VAL A 125 -9.75 33.32 12.73
C VAL A 125 -8.91 34.56 12.41
N ILE A 126 -7.89 34.42 11.54
CA ILE A 126 -7.02 35.52 11.15
C ILE A 126 -7.80 36.62 10.43
N ASN A 127 -8.76 36.25 9.59
CA ASN A 127 -9.60 37.21 8.88
C ASN A 127 -10.58 37.95 9.79
N ARG A 128 -11.07 37.30 10.85
CA ARG A 128 -12.04 37.89 11.81
C ARG A 128 -11.39 38.75 12.88
N MET A 129 -10.09 38.56 13.17
CA MET A 129 -9.40 39.35 14.18
C MET A 129 -9.08 40.76 13.67
N ASN A 130 -9.79 41.76 14.21
CA ASN A 130 -9.57 43.19 13.91
C ASN A 130 -8.16 43.70 14.30
N LEU A 131 -7.47 42.99 15.20
CA LEU A 131 -6.12 43.33 15.67
C LEU A 131 -5.02 42.93 14.67
N ILE A 132 -5.35 42.10 13.67
CA ILE A 132 -4.37 41.63 12.70
C ILE A 132 -4.31 42.61 11.52
N PRO A 133 -3.15 43.26 11.30
CA PRO A 133 -3.02 44.24 10.24
C PRO A 133 -3.12 43.59 8.85
N SER A 134 -3.46 44.41 7.85
CA SER A 134 -3.65 43.94 6.47
C SER A 134 -2.37 43.39 5.83
N ASN A 135 -1.20 43.81 6.30
CA ASN A 135 0.12 43.35 5.86
C ASN A 135 0.66 42.15 6.66
N TYR A 136 -0.14 41.53 7.53
CA TYR A 136 0.27 40.35 8.27
C TYR A 136 0.58 39.19 7.34
N ILE A 137 1.79 38.62 7.46
CA ILE A 137 2.32 37.58 6.57
C ILE A 137 1.44 36.31 6.49
N GLY A 138 0.69 35.99 7.56
CA GLY A 138 -0.25 34.88 7.55
C GLY A 138 -1.39 35.03 6.53
N ARG A 139 -1.72 36.26 6.11
CA ARG A 139 -2.72 36.52 5.05
C ARG A 139 -2.24 36.12 3.65
N GLU A 140 -0.94 35.90 3.45
CA GLU A 140 -0.36 35.39 2.20
C GLU A 140 -0.04 33.90 2.31
N LYS A 141 0.63 33.50 3.40
CA LYS A 141 1.19 32.15 3.56
C LYS A 141 0.12 31.08 3.79
N ILE A 142 -0.88 31.35 4.62
CA ILE A 142 -1.89 30.36 5.00
C ILE A 142 -2.83 30.01 3.82
N PRO A 143 -3.33 30.98 3.02
CA PRO A 143 -4.09 30.66 1.81
C PRO A 143 -3.27 29.87 0.77
N LYS A 144 -1.97 30.13 0.65
CA LYS A 144 -1.08 29.38 -0.25
C LYS A 144 -1.05 27.90 0.13
N TRP A 145 -0.89 27.58 1.42
CA TRP A 145 -0.88 26.21 1.91
C TRP A 145 -2.25 25.53 1.81
N LEU A 146 -3.33 26.26 2.10
CA LEU A 146 -4.69 25.77 1.89
C LEU A 146 -4.93 25.35 0.43
N ASN A 147 -4.49 26.17 -0.53
CA ASN A 147 -4.62 25.87 -1.97
C ASN A 147 -3.83 24.62 -2.39
N ILE A 148 -2.64 24.42 -1.82
CA ILE A 148 -1.84 23.21 -2.07
C ILE A 148 -2.59 21.99 -1.53
N LEU A 149 -3.02 22.03 -0.26
CA LEU A 149 -3.72 20.93 0.38
C LEU A 149 -5.05 20.58 -0.31
N GLU A 150 -5.82 21.58 -0.75
CA GLU A 150 -7.11 21.37 -1.45
C GLU A 150 -6.96 20.73 -2.85
N LYS A 151 -5.79 20.89 -3.48
CA LYS A 151 -5.51 20.33 -4.81
C LYS A 151 -5.02 18.88 -4.77
N MET A 152 -4.62 18.39 -3.60
CA MET A 152 -4.11 17.03 -3.45
C MET A 152 -5.26 16.03 -3.49
N ASN A 153 -5.08 14.96 -4.24
CA ASN A 153 -6.00 13.84 -4.21
C ASN A 153 -5.76 12.96 -2.97
N ALA A 154 -6.72 12.09 -2.67
CA ALA A 154 -6.72 11.21 -1.50
C ALA A 154 -5.48 10.29 -1.34
N ALA A 155 -4.69 10.09 -2.40
CA ALA A 155 -3.49 9.26 -2.41
C ALA A 155 -2.19 10.08 -2.49
N GLU A 156 -2.27 11.41 -2.56
CA GLU A 156 -1.12 12.31 -2.59
C GLU A 156 -0.80 12.81 -1.18
N GLU A 157 0.43 12.55 -0.75
CA GLU A 157 0.97 13.06 0.52
C GLU A 157 1.83 14.29 0.28
N ILE A 158 1.87 15.20 1.26
CA ILE A 158 2.85 16.29 1.25
C ILE A 158 4.25 15.68 1.33
N THR A 159 5.17 16.16 0.50
CA THR A 159 6.56 15.69 0.58
C THR A 159 7.22 16.16 1.88
N ASP A 160 8.29 15.48 2.32
CA ASP A 160 9.07 15.91 3.50
C ASP A 160 9.53 17.36 3.40
N ASP A 161 9.91 17.80 2.21
CA ASP A 161 10.32 19.19 1.96
C ASP A 161 9.13 20.16 2.06
N GLN A 162 7.94 19.77 1.57
CA GLN A 162 6.72 20.57 1.73
C GLN A 162 6.31 20.66 3.19
N ALA A 163 6.38 19.56 3.94
CA ALA A 163 6.07 19.53 5.37
C ALA A 163 6.99 20.45 6.19
N ARG A 164 8.30 20.39 5.93
CA ARG A 164 9.28 21.30 6.57
C ARG A 164 9.02 22.76 6.23
N GLN A 165 8.75 23.06 4.96
CA GLN A 165 8.48 24.43 4.52
C GLN A 165 7.17 24.97 5.10
N PHE A 166 6.15 24.11 5.24
CA PHE A 166 4.87 24.46 5.84
C PHE A 166 5.03 24.77 7.33
N GLN A 167 5.74 23.92 8.07
CA GLN A 167 6.06 24.14 9.47
C GLN A 167 6.81 25.47 9.67
N MET A 168 7.86 25.71 8.89
CA MET A 168 8.63 26.95 8.95
C MET A 168 7.75 28.19 8.70
N ASP A 169 6.86 28.13 7.70
CA ASP A 169 5.95 29.24 7.40
C ASP A 169 4.94 29.48 8.54
N LEU A 170 4.43 28.43 9.19
CA LEU A 170 3.55 28.56 10.37
C LEU A 170 4.29 29.15 11.58
N GLU A 171 5.53 28.72 11.83
CA GLU A 171 6.37 29.26 12.90
C GLU A 171 6.65 30.76 12.70
N ILE A 172 6.93 31.17 11.46
CA ILE A 172 7.10 32.60 11.11
C ILE A 172 5.81 33.38 11.36
N CYS A 173 4.66 32.85 10.92
CA CYS A 173 3.36 33.50 11.15
C CYS A 173 3.09 33.66 12.65
N PHE A 174 3.28 32.59 13.43
CA PHE A 174 3.08 32.60 14.87
C PHE A 174 4.03 33.57 15.60
N SER A 175 5.30 33.59 15.23
CA SER A 175 6.29 34.52 15.80
C SER A 175 5.90 35.98 15.55
N GLU A 176 5.50 36.33 14.32
CA GLU A 176 5.03 37.68 14.00
C GLU A 176 3.72 38.02 14.71
N PHE A 177 2.80 37.06 14.85
CA PHE A 177 1.58 37.25 15.63
C PHE A 177 1.87 37.54 17.11
N ASN A 178 2.77 36.80 17.75
CA ASN A 178 3.19 37.07 19.13
C ASN A 178 3.88 38.43 19.27
N ARG A 179 4.65 38.85 18.25
CA ARG A 179 5.24 40.19 18.22
C ARG A 179 4.17 41.27 18.17
N LEU A 180 3.10 41.07 17.37
CA LEU A 180 1.95 41.97 17.29
C LEU A 180 1.19 42.06 18.63
N LEU A 181 0.99 40.93 19.30
CA LEU A 181 0.39 40.91 20.65
C LEU A 181 1.27 41.64 21.67
N SER A 182 2.59 41.44 21.60
CA SER A 182 3.56 42.08 22.49
C SER A 182 3.74 43.58 22.23
N SER A 183 3.41 44.07 21.01
CA SER A 183 3.45 45.49 20.68
C SER A 183 2.15 46.24 20.97
N ASN A 184 1.03 45.52 21.16
CA ASN A 184 -0.30 46.07 21.44
C ASN A 184 -0.75 45.91 22.91
N GLY A 185 0.13 45.41 23.79
CA GLY A 185 -0.02 45.44 25.25
C GLY A 185 0.90 46.48 25.87
#